data_AF-A0ABD7WFB3-F1
#
_entry.id   AF-A0ABD7WFB3-F1
#
_cell.length_a   1.000
_cell.length_b   1.000
_cell.length_c   1.000
_cell.angle_alpha   90.00
_cell.angle_beta   90.00
_cell.angle_gamma   90.00
#
_symmetry.space_group_name_H-M   'P 1'
#
loop_
_entity.id
_entity.type
_entity.pdbx_description
1 polymer ?
#
loop_
_entity_poly.entity_id
_entity_poly.type
_entity_poly.pdbx_seq_one_letter_code
_entity_poly.pdbx_strand_id
1 'polypeptide(L)'
;MYLKTASKLNSELKEMKIERPKTPRKLPNVLSKEEIIKIVSVLKNLKHRTVISLIYSAGLRISEAVKMEIRDIDFNRKIINIKDAKGKKDRQTALSLKIEKLLLEYMAFYKPSKYIFEGAGGEKYSERSIQQVFTRAVKEAGIKKEVSVHSLRHSYATHLHEAGTDIKIIQELLGHESTKTTEIYTHVSRKVIQYVKSPFDDL
;
A
#
# COMPACT_ATOMS: atom_id res chain seq x y z
N MET A 1 -55.22 -28.00 -0.09
CA MET A 1 -54.18 -28.74 -0.85
C MET A 1 -53.25 -27.83 -1.67
N TYR A 2 -53.16 -26.52 -1.39
CA TYR A 2 -52.32 -25.56 -2.16
C TYR A 2 -51.16 -24.93 -1.37
N LEU A 3 -51.03 -25.20 -0.06
CA LEU A 3 -49.99 -24.58 0.79
C LEU A 3 -48.69 -25.40 0.89
N LYS A 4 -48.66 -26.65 0.39
CA LYS A 4 -47.45 -27.50 0.43
C LYS A 4 -46.49 -27.30 -0.76
N THR A 5 -46.92 -26.58 -1.80
CA THR A 5 -46.10 -26.40 -3.02
C THR A 5 -45.18 -25.18 -2.91
N ALA A 6 -45.60 -24.12 -2.21
CA ALA A 6 -44.80 -22.90 -2.04
C ALA A 6 -43.60 -23.07 -1.10
N SER A 7 -43.72 -23.92 -0.05
CA SER A 7 -42.60 -24.19 0.86
C SER A 7 -41.50 -25.02 0.20
N LYS A 8 -41.87 -25.90 -0.75
CA LYS A 8 -40.93 -26.76 -1.47
C LYS A 8 -40.11 -25.96 -2.50
N LEU A 9 -40.72 -24.97 -3.16
CA LEU A 9 -40.02 -24.08 -4.09
C LEU A 9 -39.00 -23.17 -3.38
N ASN A 10 -39.32 -22.73 -2.15
CA ASN A 10 -38.40 -21.93 -1.32
C ASN A 10 -37.23 -22.75 -0.74
N SER A 11 -37.39 -24.06 -0.54
CA SER A 11 -36.27 -24.92 -0.14
C SER A 11 -35.33 -25.23 -1.31
N GLU A 12 -35.86 -25.40 -2.52
CA GLU A 12 -35.05 -25.69 -3.72
C GLU A 12 -34.21 -24.48 -4.17
N LEU A 13 -34.74 -23.25 -4.03
CA LEU A 13 -33.98 -22.02 -4.30
C LEU A 13 -32.84 -21.77 -3.30
N LYS A 14 -32.89 -22.39 -2.12
CA LYS A 14 -31.88 -22.22 -1.05
C LYS A 14 -30.64 -23.11 -1.28
N GLU A 15 -30.73 -24.13 -2.13
CA GLU A 15 -29.64 -25.05 -2.44
C GLU A 15 -28.86 -24.70 -3.72
N MET A 16 -29.37 -23.78 -4.54
CA MET A 16 -28.55 -23.15 -5.57
C MET A 16 -27.57 -22.21 -4.88
N LYS A 17 -26.37 -22.73 -4.57
CA LYS A 17 -25.18 -21.90 -4.31
C LYS A 17 -24.95 -21.05 -5.56
N ILE A 18 -25.59 -19.88 -5.60
CA ILE A 18 -25.24 -18.81 -6.53
C ILE A 18 -23.82 -18.42 -6.15
N GLU A 19 -22.83 -19.05 -6.77
CA GLU A 19 -21.46 -18.58 -6.72
C GLU A 19 -21.50 -17.14 -7.22
N ARG A 20 -21.18 -16.20 -6.33
CA ARG A 20 -21.04 -14.80 -6.70
C ARG A 20 -20.08 -14.75 -7.87
N PRO A 21 -20.43 -14.13 -9.01
CA PRO A 21 -19.51 -14.00 -10.12
C PRO A 21 -18.21 -13.41 -9.58
N LYS A 22 -17.09 -14.12 -9.80
CA LYS A 22 -15.76 -13.66 -9.40
C LYS A 22 -15.60 -12.26 -9.98
N THR A 23 -15.52 -11.26 -9.11
CA THR A 23 -15.36 -9.87 -9.53
C THR A 23 -14.13 -9.84 -10.44
N PRO A 24 -14.22 -9.35 -11.68
CA PRO A 24 -13.07 -9.33 -12.58
C PRO A 24 -11.93 -8.62 -11.87
N ARG A 25 -10.80 -9.34 -11.70
CA ARG A 25 -9.59 -8.81 -11.04
C ARG A 25 -9.08 -7.67 -11.94
N LYS A 26 -9.54 -6.44 -11.68
CA LYS A 26 -8.95 -5.24 -12.27
C LYS A 26 -7.45 -5.28 -11.96
N LEU A 27 -6.62 -5.09 -12.98
CA LEU A 27 -5.19 -4.90 -12.77
C LEU A 27 -5.03 -3.83 -11.67
N PRO A 28 -4.22 -4.10 -10.62
CA PRO A 28 -4.07 -3.13 -9.55
C PRO A 28 -3.58 -1.80 -10.12
N ASN A 29 -4.19 -0.69 -9.66
CA ASN A 29 -3.78 0.65 -10.03
C ASN A 29 -2.43 0.97 -9.36
N VAL A 30 -1.36 0.44 -9.96
CA VAL A 30 0.03 0.70 -9.59
C VAL A 30 0.46 2.04 -10.17
N LEU A 31 1.06 2.86 -9.31
CA LEU A 31 1.71 4.11 -9.69
C LEU A 31 3.12 3.79 -10.19
N SER A 32 3.51 4.37 -11.32
CA SER A 32 4.90 4.33 -11.77
C SER A 32 5.78 5.17 -10.85
N LYS A 33 7.10 4.96 -10.92
CA LYS A 33 8.07 5.76 -10.14
C LYS A 33 7.95 7.25 -10.48
N GLU A 34 7.72 7.60 -11.74
CA GLU A 34 7.55 8.97 -12.21
C GLU A 34 6.27 9.59 -11.65
N GLU A 35 5.17 8.84 -11.60
CA GLU A 35 3.91 9.31 -10.98
C GLU A 35 4.09 9.56 -9.48
N ILE A 36 4.81 8.69 -8.78
CA ILE A 36 5.12 8.89 -7.35
C ILE A 36 5.96 10.14 -7.14
N ILE A 37 6.98 10.37 -7.98
CA ILE A 37 7.79 11.60 -7.95
C ILE A 37 6.90 12.82 -8.14
N LYS A 38 5.98 12.81 -9.12
CA LYS A 38 5.03 13.91 -9.35
C LYS A 38 4.16 14.16 -8.11
N ILE A 39 3.57 13.13 -7.51
CA ILE A 39 2.76 13.25 -6.29
C ILE A 39 3.57 13.86 -5.14
N VAL A 40 4.78 13.36 -4.90
CA VAL A 40 5.63 13.84 -3.81
C VAL A 40 6.08 15.29 -4.05
N SER A 41 6.33 15.67 -5.31
CA SER A 41 6.81 17.01 -5.67
C SER A 41 5.79 18.14 -5.43
N VAL A 42 4.49 17.85 -5.54
CA VAL A 42 3.43 18.86 -5.27
C VAL A 42 3.17 19.06 -3.78
N LEU A 43 3.63 18.13 -2.93
CA LEU A 43 3.47 18.22 -1.47
C LEU A 43 4.45 19.22 -0.86
N LYS A 44 4.01 20.47 -0.72
CA LYS A 44 4.80 21.57 -0.11
C LYS A 44 4.98 21.40 1.40
N ASN A 45 3.99 20.86 2.09
CA ASN A 45 4.05 20.64 3.54
C ASN A 45 5.00 19.48 3.86
N LEU A 46 6.01 19.73 4.69
CA LEU A 46 7.03 18.74 5.03
C LEU A 46 6.44 17.49 5.69
N LYS A 47 5.49 17.62 6.63
CA LYS A 47 4.80 16.47 7.26
C LYS A 47 4.12 15.58 6.22
N HIS A 48 3.38 16.21 5.29
CA HIS A 48 2.64 15.50 4.23
C HIS A 48 3.59 14.79 3.26
N ARG A 49 4.66 15.48 2.85
CA ARG A 49 5.69 14.91 1.99
C ARG A 49 6.36 13.70 2.65
N THR A 50 6.72 13.82 3.93
CA THR A 50 7.39 12.76 4.69
C THR A 50 6.49 11.54 4.89
N VAL A 51 5.22 11.71 5.28
CA VAL A 51 4.32 10.56 5.52
C VAL A 51 4.01 9.78 4.24
N ILE A 52 3.75 10.47 3.12
CA ILE A 52 3.48 9.81 1.84
C ILE A 52 4.73 9.09 1.31
N SER A 53 5.89 9.75 1.41
CA SER A 53 7.17 9.14 1.01
C SER A 53 7.50 7.92 1.85
N LEU A 54 7.26 7.98 3.17
CA LEU A 54 7.50 6.86 4.08
C LEU A 54 6.60 5.67 3.74
N ILE A 55 5.29 5.90 3.57
CA ILE A 55 4.32 4.85 3.21
C ILE A 55 4.76 4.10 1.95
N TYR A 56 5.17 4.81 0.91
CA TYR A 56 5.69 4.18 -0.30
C TYR A 56 7.01 3.45 -0.04
N SER A 57 7.99 4.11 0.59
CA SER A 57 9.34 3.56 0.72
C SER A 57 9.45 2.30 1.58
N ALA A 58 8.54 2.15 2.54
CA ALA A 58 8.56 1.09 3.54
C ALA A 58 7.34 0.16 3.42
N GLY A 59 6.51 0.35 2.39
CA GLY A 59 5.31 -0.45 2.13
C GLY A 59 4.29 -0.41 3.27
N LEU A 60 4.15 0.70 3.99
CA LEU A 60 3.31 0.78 5.19
C LEU A 60 1.81 0.77 4.85
N ARG A 61 1.00 0.22 5.75
CA ARG A 61 -0.43 0.59 5.83
C ARG A 61 -0.53 1.99 6.41
N ILE A 62 -1.59 2.72 6.06
CA ILE A 62 -1.84 4.05 6.64
C ILE A 62 -1.94 4.01 8.17
N SER A 63 -2.58 2.96 8.70
CA SER A 63 -2.72 2.72 10.14
C SER A 63 -1.39 2.39 10.83
N GLU A 64 -0.45 1.77 10.11
CA GLU A 64 0.92 1.55 10.61
C GLU A 64 1.69 2.87 10.65
N ALA A 65 1.58 3.69 9.59
CA ALA A 65 2.26 4.98 9.50
C ALA A 65 1.83 5.97 10.61
N VAL A 66 0.52 6.06 10.92
CA VAL A 66 0.04 6.98 11.97
C VAL A 66 0.29 6.49 13.40
N LYS A 67 0.50 5.17 13.59
CA LYS A 67 0.79 4.58 14.90
C LYS A 67 2.29 4.53 15.22
N MET A 68 3.14 4.71 14.21
CA MET A 68 4.59 4.61 14.34
C MET A 68 5.13 5.61 15.36
N GLU A 69 5.91 5.10 16.31
CA GLU A 69 6.58 5.91 17.32
C GLU A 69 8.05 6.16 16.94
N ILE A 70 8.66 7.18 17.54
CA ILE A 70 10.05 7.54 17.25
C ILE A 70 11.00 6.36 17.53
N ARG A 71 10.74 5.63 18.62
CA ARG A 71 11.51 4.45 19.03
C ARG A 71 11.41 3.25 18.09
N ASP A 72 10.48 3.26 17.15
CA ASP A 72 10.31 2.17 16.20
C ASP A 72 11.31 2.24 15.04
N ILE A 73 11.99 3.38 14.86
CA ILE A 73 12.99 3.60 13.81
C ILE A 73 14.40 3.45 14.39
N ASP A 74 15.14 2.46 13.89
CA ASP A 74 16.56 2.29 14.18
C ASP A 74 17.39 2.91 13.04
N PHE A 75 17.86 4.14 13.27
CA PHE A 75 18.69 4.88 12.32
C PHE A 75 20.09 4.28 12.15
N ASN A 76 20.60 3.52 13.11
CA ASN A 76 21.93 2.91 13.01
C ASN A 76 21.86 1.67 12.12
N ARG A 77 20.88 0.80 12.37
CA ARG A 77 20.69 -0.45 11.61
C ARG A 77 19.93 -0.23 10.30
N LYS A 78 19.39 0.96 10.06
CA LYS A 78 18.53 1.30 8.91
C LYS A 78 17.29 0.40 8.84
N ILE A 79 16.61 0.23 9.97
CA ILE A 79 15.43 -0.64 10.11
C ILE A 79 14.26 0.15 10.69
N ILE A 80 13.05 -0.14 10.21
CA ILE A 80 11.79 0.30 10.78
C ILE A 80 11.07 -0.92 11.35
N ASN A 81 10.79 -0.89 12.65
CA ASN A 81 10.01 -1.91 13.35
C ASN A 81 8.53 -1.55 13.27
N ILE A 82 7.70 -2.48 12.83
CA ILE A 82 6.26 -2.24 12.65
C ILE A 82 5.52 -3.19 13.55
N LYS A 83 5.00 -2.60 14.63
CA LYS A 83 4.28 -3.30 15.69
C LYS A 83 2.79 -3.41 15.38
N ASP A 84 2.15 -4.41 15.95
CA ASP A 84 0.69 -4.63 15.86
C ASP A 84 0.18 -4.72 14.41
N ALA A 85 0.99 -5.26 13.49
CA ALA A 85 0.50 -5.51 12.13
C ALA A 85 -0.64 -6.57 12.18
N LYS A 86 -1.55 -6.51 11.21
CA LYS A 86 -2.75 -7.38 11.14
C LYS A 86 -2.38 -8.85 11.45
N GLY A 87 -2.96 -9.41 12.51
CA GLY A 87 -2.64 -10.75 13.02
C GLY A 87 -1.71 -10.79 14.25
N LYS A 88 -1.36 -9.64 14.85
CA LYS A 88 -0.41 -9.51 15.98
C LYS A 88 1.01 -10.00 15.65
N LYS A 89 1.43 -9.88 14.39
CA LYS A 89 2.79 -10.22 13.98
C LYS A 89 3.56 -8.94 13.71
N ASP A 90 4.57 -8.71 14.51
CA ASP A 90 5.53 -7.65 14.25
C ASP A 90 6.34 -7.99 13.00
N ARG A 91 6.71 -6.96 12.24
CA ARG A 91 7.60 -7.10 11.08
C ARG A 91 8.60 -5.98 11.03
N GLN A 92 9.65 -6.19 10.25
CA GLN A 92 10.64 -5.17 9.95
C GLN A 92 10.63 -4.81 8.48
N THR A 93 11.07 -3.60 8.16
CA THR A 93 11.32 -3.16 6.79
C THR A 93 12.52 -2.25 6.76
N ALA A 94 13.15 -2.11 5.59
CA ALA A 94 14.35 -1.31 5.43
C ALA A 94 14.03 0.20 5.48
N LEU A 95 14.90 0.95 6.14
CA LEU A 95 14.92 2.41 6.09
C LEU A 95 15.85 2.86 4.96
N SER A 96 15.29 3.38 3.87
CA SER A 96 16.14 3.92 2.79
C SER A 96 16.84 5.22 3.24
N LEU A 97 18.07 5.45 2.76
CA LEU A 97 18.87 6.64 3.08
C LEU A 97 18.15 7.96 2.73
N LYS A 98 17.37 7.97 1.64
CA LYS A 98 16.59 9.15 1.23
C LYS A 98 15.50 9.48 2.26
N ILE A 99 14.87 8.45 2.82
CA ILE A 99 13.78 8.60 3.80
C ILE A 99 14.33 8.93 5.17
N GLU A 100 15.46 8.34 5.54
CA GLU A 100 16.19 8.76 6.74
C GLU A 100 16.47 10.26 6.71
N LYS A 101 17.06 10.78 5.62
CA LYS A 101 17.34 12.21 5.49
C LYS A 101 16.07 13.06 5.66
N LEU A 102 14.97 12.64 5.02
CA LEU A 102 13.69 13.33 5.08
C LEU A 102 13.03 13.26 6.47
N LEU A 103 13.20 12.15 7.19
CA LEU A 103 12.74 11.99 8.56
C LEU A 103 13.54 12.86 9.53
N LEU A 104 14.86 12.93 9.37
CA LEU A 104 15.71 13.81 10.19
C LEU A 104 15.35 15.30 9.98
N GLU A 105 15.16 15.73 8.73
CA GLU A 105 14.66 17.09 8.42
C GLU A 105 13.30 17.35 9.08
N TYR A 106 12.38 16.39 8.95
CA TYR A 106 11.05 16.47 9.56
C TYR A 106 11.11 16.57 11.09
N MET A 107 11.92 15.72 11.75
CA MET A 107 12.06 15.68 13.19
C MET A 107 12.72 16.94 13.74
N ALA A 108 13.68 17.52 13.01
CA ALA A 108 14.29 18.79 13.38
C ALA A 108 13.28 19.96 13.34
N PHE A 109 12.39 19.97 12.35
CA PHE A 109 11.39 21.03 12.19
C PHE A 109 10.19 20.89 13.15
N TYR A 110 9.58 19.70 13.21
CA TYR A 110 8.35 19.48 13.99
C TYR A 110 8.60 19.05 15.44
N LYS A 111 9.79 18.53 15.76
CA LYS A 111 10.18 18.05 17.10
C LYS A 111 9.11 17.15 17.75
N PRO A 112 8.69 16.06 17.07
CA PRO A 112 7.71 15.15 17.63
C PRO A 112 8.19 14.54 18.96
N SER A 113 7.25 14.24 19.85
CA SER A 113 7.53 13.73 21.19
C SER A 113 7.35 12.22 21.34
N LYS A 114 6.33 11.65 20.70
CA LYS A 114 5.96 10.23 20.82
C LYS A 114 5.78 9.57 19.47
N TYR A 115 4.79 10.04 18.70
CA TYR A 115 4.52 9.51 17.37
C TYR A 115 5.42 10.21 16.36
N ILE A 116 5.87 9.49 15.32
CA ILE A 116 6.62 10.15 14.23
C ILE A 116 5.74 11.22 13.57
N PHE A 117 4.44 10.97 13.40
CA PHE A 117 3.52 12.00 12.88
C PHE A 117 2.45 12.34 13.92
N GLU A 118 2.57 13.53 14.50
CA GLU A 118 1.65 14.03 15.52
C GLU A 118 0.56 14.95 14.92
N GLY A 119 -0.62 14.94 15.55
CA GLY A 119 -1.69 15.91 15.36
C GLY A 119 -1.43 17.23 16.08
N ALA A 120 -2.47 18.02 16.34
CA ALA A 120 -2.32 19.36 16.90
C ALA A 120 -2.02 19.34 18.41
N GLY A 121 -2.42 18.29 19.13
CA GLY A 121 -2.22 18.12 20.56
C GLY A 121 -1.28 16.96 20.94
N GLY A 122 -0.41 16.51 20.03
CA GLY A 122 0.51 15.38 20.27
C GLY A 122 -0.11 13.99 20.11
N GLU A 123 -1.40 13.91 19.74
CA GLU A 123 -2.06 12.67 19.34
C GLU A 123 -1.53 12.14 18.00
N LYS A 124 -1.92 10.91 17.63
CA LYS A 124 -1.59 10.35 16.31
C LYS A 124 -2.20 11.21 15.21
N TYR A 125 -1.44 11.45 14.15
CA TYR A 125 -1.98 12.12 12.97
C TYR A 125 -3.15 11.33 12.35
N SER A 126 -4.12 12.04 11.78
CA SER A 126 -5.36 11.43 11.29
C SER A 126 -5.16 10.68 9.97
N GLU A 127 -5.60 9.42 9.90
CA GLU A 127 -5.65 8.64 8.66
C GLU A 127 -6.48 9.35 7.59
N ARG A 128 -7.62 9.96 7.97
CA ARG A 128 -8.48 10.70 7.05
C ARG A 128 -7.77 11.91 6.46
N SER A 129 -6.97 12.61 7.27
CA SER A 129 -6.19 13.75 6.78
C SER A 129 -5.13 13.32 5.77
N ILE A 130 -4.42 12.21 6.02
CA ILE A 130 -3.46 11.66 5.05
C ILE A 130 -4.15 11.25 3.75
N GLN A 131 -5.33 10.62 3.82
CA GLN A 131 -6.12 10.26 2.64
C GLN A 131 -6.51 11.49 1.82
N GLN A 132 -7.03 12.53 2.46
CA GLN A 132 -7.42 13.77 1.79
C GLN A 132 -6.22 14.48 1.15
N VAL A 133 -5.10 14.54 1.86
CA VAL A 133 -3.83 15.08 1.35
C VAL A 133 -3.38 14.32 0.12
N PHE A 134 -3.40 12.99 0.17
CA PHE A 134 -3.01 12.15 -0.96
C PHE A 134 -3.94 12.36 -2.16
N THR A 135 -5.26 12.33 -1.96
CA THR A 135 -6.24 12.56 -3.03
C THR A 135 -6.06 13.93 -3.69
N ARG A 136 -5.80 14.97 -2.90
CA ARG A 136 -5.48 16.30 -3.42
C ARG A 136 -4.19 16.28 -4.25
N ALA A 137 -3.12 15.67 -3.72
CA ALA A 137 -1.83 15.60 -4.39
C ALA A 137 -1.90 14.83 -5.72
N VAL A 138 -2.68 13.74 -5.79
CA VAL A 138 -2.93 13.00 -7.04
C VAL A 138 -3.59 13.89 -8.09
N LYS A 139 -4.61 14.67 -7.69
CA LYS A 139 -5.29 15.62 -8.58
C LYS A 139 -4.34 16.73 -9.05
N GLU A 140 -3.57 17.31 -8.13
CA GLU A 140 -2.60 18.39 -8.41
C GLU A 140 -1.44 17.91 -9.29
N ALA A 141 -1.02 16.66 -9.14
CA ALA A 141 0.00 16.02 -9.98
C ALA A 141 -0.51 15.62 -11.38
N GLY A 142 -1.80 15.85 -11.69
CA GLY A 142 -2.40 15.54 -12.99
C GLY A 142 -2.57 14.04 -13.26
N ILE A 143 -2.63 13.21 -12.21
CA ILE A 143 -2.75 11.76 -12.35
C ILE A 143 -4.22 11.37 -12.54
N LYS A 144 -4.51 10.72 -13.66
CA LYS A 144 -5.87 10.31 -14.04
C LYS A 144 -6.30 8.97 -13.43
N LYS A 145 -5.36 8.19 -12.87
CA LYS A 145 -5.64 6.88 -12.28
C LYS A 145 -6.45 7.04 -10.99
N GLU A 146 -7.41 6.15 -10.79
CA GLU A 146 -8.11 6.03 -9.51
C GLU A 146 -7.19 5.35 -8.48
N VAL A 147 -6.45 6.14 -7.72
CA VAL A 147 -5.50 5.67 -6.71
C VAL A 147 -5.85 6.16 -5.33
N SER A 148 -5.51 5.35 -4.33
CA SER A 148 -5.62 5.71 -2.91
C SER A 148 -4.27 5.53 -2.23
N VAL A 149 -4.18 5.86 -0.95
CA VAL A 149 -2.96 5.61 -0.16
C VAL A 149 -2.55 4.12 -0.21
N HIS A 150 -3.51 3.20 -0.36
CA HIS A 150 -3.20 1.77 -0.52
C HIS A 150 -2.46 1.47 -1.82
N SER A 151 -2.68 2.25 -2.87
CA SER A 151 -1.96 2.12 -4.14
C SER A 151 -0.46 2.37 -3.98
N LEU A 152 -0.03 3.21 -3.03
CA LEU A 152 1.40 3.41 -2.74
C LEU A 152 2.06 2.12 -2.26
N ARG A 153 1.40 1.41 -1.34
CA ARG A 153 1.87 0.12 -0.82
C ARG A 153 1.88 -0.96 -1.90
N HIS A 154 0.86 -1.01 -2.76
CA HIS A 154 0.90 -1.90 -3.92
C HIS A 154 2.04 -1.57 -4.86
N SER A 155 2.28 -0.28 -5.11
CA SER A 155 3.37 0.16 -5.98
C SER A 155 4.74 -0.19 -5.39
N TYR A 156 4.92 -0.08 -4.08
CA TYR A 156 6.14 -0.56 -3.40
C TYR A 156 6.40 -2.05 -3.69
N ALA A 157 5.39 -2.89 -3.47
CA ALA A 157 5.49 -4.32 -3.67
C ALA A 157 5.79 -4.69 -5.14
N THR A 158 5.06 -4.08 -6.08
CA THR A 158 5.31 -4.27 -7.52
C THR A 158 6.71 -3.83 -7.90
N HIS A 159 7.17 -2.67 -7.44
CA HIS A 159 8.51 -2.17 -7.78
C HIS A 159 9.63 -3.04 -7.18
N LEU A 160 9.44 -3.62 -5.99
CA LEU A 160 10.39 -4.60 -5.44
C LEU A 160 10.45 -5.86 -6.30
N HIS A 161 9.29 -6.36 -6.72
CA HIS A 161 9.21 -7.54 -7.58
C HIS A 161 9.85 -7.27 -8.95
N GLU A 162 9.56 -6.13 -9.57
CA GLU A 162 10.19 -5.69 -10.82
C GLU A 162 11.71 -5.44 -10.67
N ALA A 163 12.19 -5.15 -9.47
CA ALA A 163 13.62 -5.07 -9.16
C ALA A 163 14.28 -6.45 -8.96
N GLY A 164 13.52 -7.54 -9.04
CA GLY A 164 14.02 -8.91 -8.87
C GLY A 164 13.98 -9.42 -7.42
N THR A 165 13.29 -8.73 -6.51
CA THR A 165 13.14 -9.19 -5.13
C THR A 165 12.26 -10.44 -5.09
N ASP A 166 12.72 -11.46 -4.36
CA ASP A 166 11.97 -12.70 -4.17
C ASP A 166 10.60 -12.42 -3.53
N ILE A 167 9.58 -13.11 -4.03
CA ILE A 167 8.19 -12.88 -3.64
C ILE A 167 7.95 -13.21 -2.15
N LYS A 168 8.67 -14.17 -1.57
CA LYS A 168 8.61 -14.51 -0.14
C LYS A 168 9.17 -13.37 0.71
N ILE A 169 10.26 -12.73 0.26
CA ILE A 169 10.82 -11.54 0.93
C ILE A 169 9.80 -10.40 0.89
N ILE A 170 9.14 -10.19 -0.26
CA ILE A 170 8.09 -9.16 -0.37
C ILE A 170 6.92 -9.45 0.59
N GLN A 171 6.51 -10.72 0.72
CA GLN A 171 5.45 -11.11 1.66
C GLN A 171 5.81 -10.82 3.12
N GLU A 172 7.04 -11.15 3.50
CA GLU A 172 7.57 -10.89 4.85
C GLU A 172 7.63 -9.39 5.12
N LEU A 173 8.19 -8.60 4.19
CA LEU A 173 8.25 -7.15 4.26
C LEU A 173 6.87 -6.51 4.36
N LEU A 174 5.82 -7.09 3.76
CA LEU A 174 4.47 -6.55 3.85
C LEU A 174 3.68 -7.10 5.05
N GLY A 175 4.10 -8.20 5.67
CA GLY A 175 3.33 -8.89 6.72
C GLY A 175 1.97 -9.35 6.19
N HIS A 176 1.99 -10.14 5.11
CA HIS A 176 0.79 -10.78 4.56
C HIS A 176 0.67 -12.22 5.10
N GLU A 177 -0.44 -12.55 5.78
CA GLU A 177 -0.70 -13.94 6.24
C GLU A 177 -1.23 -14.86 5.12
N SER A 178 -1.66 -14.32 3.98
CA SER A 178 -2.25 -15.10 2.89
C SER A 178 -1.59 -14.81 1.54
N THR A 179 -1.18 -15.88 0.86
CA THR A 179 -0.61 -15.92 -0.51
C THR A 179 -1.53 -15.29 -1.57
N LYS A 180 -2.83 -15.16 -1.31
CA LYS A 180 -3.84 -14.66 -2.28
C LYS A 180 -3.66 -13.18 -2.66
N THR A 181 -3.05 -12.37 -1.79
CA THR A 181 -2.67 -10.97 -2.12
C THR A 181 -1.33 -10.86 -2.83
N THR A 182 -0.59 -11.97 -2.89
CA THR A 182 0.75 -12.07 -3.45
C THR A 182 0.73 -12.54 -4.90
N GLU A 183 -0.24 -13.41 -5.25
CA GLU A 183 -0.59 -13.78 -6.63
C GLU A 183 -0.91 -12.57 -7.52
N ILE A 184 -1.31 -11.43 -6.95
CA ILE A 184 -1.51 -10.20 -7.72
C ILE A 184 -0.17 -9.72 -8.29
N TYR A 185 0.96 -9.90 -7.58
CA TYR A 185 2.25 -9.39 -8.02
C TYR A 185 2.90 -10.22 -9.12
N THR A 186 2.58 -11.52 -9.22
CA THR A 186 3.07 -12.37 -10.32
C THR A 186 2.49 -11.98 -11.67
N HIS A 187 1.29 -11.39 -11.70
CA HIS A 187 0.62 -10.96 -12.93
C HIS A 187 0.95 -9.52 -13.36
N VAL A 188 1.67 -8.74 -12.55
CA VAL A 188 1.82 -7.28 -12.75
C VAL A 188 3.21 -6.86 -13.21
N SER A 189 4.18 -7.78 -13.25
CA SER A 189 5.54 -7.46 -13.72
C SER A 189 5.56 -7.07 -15.20
N ARG A 190 5.69 -5.77 -15.48
CA ARG A 190 5.83 -5.24 -16.85
C ARG A 190 7.11 -5.68 -17.51
N LYS A 191 8.16 -5.98 -16.73
CA LYS A 191 9.43 -6.48 -17.27
C LYS A 191 9.24 -7.81 -17.99
N VAL A 192 8.43 -8.73 -17.45
CA VAL A 192 8.17 -10.02 -18.13
C VAL A 192 7.50 -9.77 -19.48
N ILE A 193 6.48 -8.91 -19.53
CA ILE A 193 5.75 -8.56 -20.77
C ILE A 193 6.66 -7.85 -21.80
N GLN A 194 7.57 -6.98 -21.36
CA GLN A 194 8.53 -6.31 -22.26
C GLN A 194 9.54 -7.27 -22.92
N TYR A 195 9.77 -8.45 -22.34
CA TYR A 195 10.62 -9.49 -22.93
C TYR A 195 9.82 -10.58 -23.66
N VAL A 196 8.48 -10.51 -23.64
CA VAL A 196 7.65 -11.35 -24.52
C VAL A 196 7.78 -10.78 -25.92
N LYS A 197 8.60 -11.42 -26.76
CA LYS A 197 8.61 -11.14 -28.20
C LYS A 197 7.23 -11.42 -28.76
N SER A 198 6.69 -10.48 -29.53
CA SER A 198 5.45 -10.72 -30.25
C SER A 198 5.74 -11.71 -31.37
N PRO A 199 4.92 -12.76 -31.59
CA PRO A 199 5.03 -13.58 -32.79
C PRO A 199 4.87 -12.77 -34.09
N PHE A 200 4.33 -11.55 -34.01
CA PHE A 200 4.26 -10.60 -35.11
C PHE A 200 5.62 -9.96 -35.44
N ASP A 201 6.57 -9.95 -34.50
CA ASP A 201 7.93 -9.46 -34.73
C ASP A 201 8.78 -10.45 -35.55
N ASP A 202 8.29 -11.69 -35.74
CA ASP A 202 8.89 -12.77 -36.54
C ASP A 202 8.14 -13.01 -37.88
N LEU A 203 7.19 -12.14 -38.25
CA LEU A 203 6.54 -12.10 -39.58
C LEU A 203 7.29 -11.17 -40.54
#